data_AF-A0A6G4LNC7-F1
#
_entry.id   AF-A0A6G4LNC7-F1
#
_cell.length_a   1.000
_cell.length_b   1.000
_cell.length_c   1.000
_cell.angle_alpha   90.00
_cell.angle_beta   90.00
_cell.angle_gamma   90.00
#
_symmetry.space_group_name_H-M   'P 1'
#
loop_
_entity.id
_entity.type
_entity.pdbx_description
1 polymer ?
#
loop_
_entity_poly.entity_id
_entity_poly.type
_entity_poly.pdbx_seq_one_letter_code
_entity_poly.pdbx_strand_id
1 'polypeptide(L)'
;MTETRTTCPYCGVGCGVVASADGEKVSIRGDETHPANFGRLCVKGSALGETTGLQGRLLRPVVDGREVAWPQALGEAGERLRNIINEWGPQAVAFYASGQLLTEDYYAANKLMKGFIGAANIDTNSRLCMSSAVVGYKRAFGEDVVPCSYEDVENSDLVVLVGSNAAWTHPVLYQRLVQAKHNNPQMKVVVIDPRKTATCDIADLHLALRPGSDAGLFVGLLNLIQGRGEWPIPRVAAFCDLPSDEISTFYDWFITAPRAITLYTMGINQSSTGSDKCNAIINVHLASGKFNRPGCGPFSLTGQPNAMGA
;
A
#
# COMPACT_ATOMS: atom_id res chain seq x y z
N MET A 1 6.31 -33.99 10.10
CA MET A 1 6.76 -32.69 9.58
C MET A 1 5.96 -31.62 10.31
N THR A 2 6.63 -30.60 10.85
CA THR A 2 5.95 -29.51 11.55
C THR A 2 5.45 -28.51 10.53
N GLU A 3 4.13 -28.29 10.49
CA GLU A 3 3.55 -27.17 9.74
C GLU A 3 3.58 -25.91 10.60
N THR A 4 3.97 -24.78 10.01
CA THR A 4 4.01 -23.47 10.69
C THR A 4 3.20 -22.47 9.88
N ARG A 5 2.23 -21.82 10.54
CA ARG A 5 1.49 -20.69 9.95
C ARG A 5 2.31 -19.42 10.06
N THR A 6 2.44 -18.70 8.97
CA THR A 6 3.17 -17.42 8.89
C THR A 6 2.58 -16.55 7.79
N THR A 7 3.18 -15.39 7.53
CA THR A 7 2.72 -14.42 6.53
C THR A 7 3.66 -14.37 5.33
N CYS A 8 3.10 -14.08 4.16
CA CYS A 8 3.85 -13.85 2.93
C CYS A 8 4.73 -12.59 3.07
N PRO A 9 6.05 -12.65 2.81
CA PRO A 9 6.97 -11.54 3.07
C PRO A 9 7.03 -10.50 1.93
N TYR A 10 6.09 -10.52 0.98
CA TYR A 10 6.15 -9.70 -0.23
C TYR A 10 5.32 -8.42 -0.14
N CYS A 11 4.06 -8.43 -0.63
CA CYS A 11 3.24 -7.22 -0.69
C CYS A 11 2.34 -7.05 0.54
N GLY A 12 1.83 -5.84 0.75
CA GLY A 12 0.93 -5.51 1.86
C GLY A 12 -0.46 -6.14 1.83
N VAL A 13 -0.76 -7.01 0.84
CA VAL A 13 -1.95 -7.89 0.93
C VAL A 13 -1.87 -8.75 2.20
N GLY A 14 -0.66 -9.18 2.59
CA GLY A 14 -0.44 -9.95 3.81
C GLY A 14 -1.09 -11.34 3.76
N CYS A 15 -0.91 -12.08 2.66
CA CYS A 15 -1.46 -13.43 2.53
C CYS A 15 -0.90 -14.35 3.63
N GLY A 16 -1.76 -15.13 4.28
CA GLY A 16 -1.34 -16.19 5.19
C GLY A 16 -0.83 -17.40 4.42
N VAL A 17 0.24 -18.01 4.92
CA VAL A 17 0.86 -19.20 4.34
C VAL A 17 1.09 -20.24 5.42
N VAL A 18 1.02 -21.51 5.01
CA VAL A 18 1.46 -22.66 5.81
C VAL A 18 2.75 -23.16 5.20
N ALA A 19 3.83 -23.10 5.98
CA ALA A 19 5.15 -23.61 5.60
C ALA A 19 5.40 -24.96 6.27
N SER A 20 5.97 -25.91 5.54
CA SER A 20 6.49 -27.16 6.10
C SER A 20 7.93 -27.37 5.66
N ALA A 21 8.79 -27.72 6.62
CA ALA A 21 10.20 -27.97 6.37
C ALA A 21 10.51 -29.47 6.49
N ASP A 22 11.22 -29.98 5.50
CA ASP A 22 11.82 -31.32 5.47
C ASP A 22 13.28 -31.21 5.06
N GLY A 23 14.18 -31.20 6.06
CA GLY A 23 15.58 -30.82 5.87
C GLY A 23 15.69 -29.39 5.34
N GLU A 24 16.37 -29.22 4.20
CA GLU A 24 16.51 -27.92 3.52
C GLU A 24 15.34 -27.57 2.60
N LYS A 25 14.44 -28.53 2.33
CA LYS A 25 13.30 -28.33 1.43
C LYS A 25 12.15 -27.68 2.21
N VAL A 26 11.69 -26.54 1.72
CA VAL A 26 10.52 -25.85 2.27
C VAL A 26 9.37 -25.94 1.26
N SER A 27 8.25 -26.51 1.68
CA SER A 27 6.99 -26.47 0.94
C SER A 27 6.09 -25.36 1.47
N ILE A 28 5.38 -24.70 0.56
CA ILE A 28 4.50 -23.58 0.87
C ILE A 28 3.12 -23.85 0.27
N ARG A 29 2.08 -23.64 1.07
CA ARG A 29 0.69 -23.56 0.61
C ARG A 29 0.02 -22.35 1.24
N GLY A 30 -1.06 -21.86 0.63
CA GLY A 30 -1.85 -20.79 1.24
C GLY A 30 -2.58 -21.29 2.48
N ASP A 31 -2.72 -20.43 3.49
CA ASP A 31 -3.56 -20.70 4.64
C ASP A 31 -5.04 -20.45 4.27
N GLU A 32 -5.81 -21.54 4.23
CA GLU A 32 -7.24 -21.55 3.91
C GLU A 32 -8.07 -20.77 4.94
N THR A 33 -7.57 -20.64 6.17
CA THR A 33 -8.26 -19.92 7.26
C THR A 33 -7.91 -18.44 7.33
N HIS A 34 -6.90 -17.99 6.57
CA HIS A 34 -6.42 -16.62 6.65
C HIS A 34 -7.32 -15.67 5.85
N PRO A 35 -7.87 -14.60 6.45
CA PRO A 35 -8.93 -13.78 5.86
C PRO A 35 -8.46 -12.93 4.67
N ALA A 36 -7.14 -12.72 4.52
CA ALA A 36 -6.63 -11.99 3.38
C ALA A 36 -6.77 -12.75 2.06
N ASN A 37 -6.62 -14.09 2.08
CA ASN A 37 -6.39 -14.87 0.88
C ASN A 37 -7.19 -16.18 0.77
N PHE A 38 -7.76 -16.72 1.85
CA PHE A 38 -8.56 -17.94 1.83
C PHE A 38 -7.86 -19.08 1.05
N GLY A 39 -6.57 -19.31 1.34
CA GLY A 39 -5.76 -20.33 0.68
C GLY A 39 -5.17 -19.95 -0.68
N ARG A 40 -5.59 -18.84 -1.31
CA ARG A 40 -5.02 -18.39 -2.59
C ARG A 40 -3.62 -17.82 -2.41
N LEU A 41 -2.77 -17.99 -3.41
CA LEU A 41 -1.46 -17.34 -3.52
C LEU A 41 -1.20 -16.89 -4.95
N CYS A 42 -0.44 -15.81 -5.11
CA CYS A 42 0.14 -15.44 -6.40
C CYS A 42 1.44 -16.20 -6.65
N VAL A 43 1.99 -16.11 -7.86
CA VAL A 43 3.24 -16.79 -8.26
C VAL A 43 4.41 -16.55 -7.30
N LYS A 44 4.54 -15.33 -6.76
CA LYS A 44 5.58 -15.00 -5.77
C LYS A 44 5.37 -15.75 -4.47
N GLY A 45 4.12 -15.82 -4.00
CA GLY A 45 3.78 -16.50 -2.75
C GLY A 45 3.94 -18.01 -2.85
N SER A 46 3.53 -18.62 -3.97
CA SER A 46 3.68 -20.06 -4.18
C SER A 46 5.14 -20.50 -4.32
N ALA A 47 6.01 -19.64 -4.88
CA ALA A 47 7.44 -19.91 -5.05
C ALA A 47 8.29 -19.56 -3.81
N LEU A 48 7.68 -19.17 -2.68
CA LEU A 48 8.42 -18.72 -1.49
C LEU A 48 9.42 -19.77 -0.98
N GLY A 49 9.08 -21.05 -1.07
CA GLY A 49 9.96 -22.16 -0.66
C GLY A 49 11.26 -22.26 -1.46
N GLU A 50 11.33 -21.69 -2.66
CA GLU A 50 12.54 -21.65 -3.49
C GLU A 50 13.53 -20.57 -3.01
N THR A 51 13.08 -19.61 -2.19
CA THR A 51 13.88 -18.47 -1.74
C THR A 51 14.54 -18.67 -0.37
N THR A 52 14.28 -19.81 0.28
CA THR A 52 14.79 -20.14 1.61
C THR A 52 16.20 -20.73 1.59
N GLY A 53 16.72 -21.10 0.41
CA GLY A 53 18.06 -21.64 0.25
C GLY A 53 19.19 -20.67 0.64
N LEU A 54 20.38 -21.23 0.87
CA LEU A 54 21.55 -20.48 1.34
C LEU A 54 22.38 -19.84 0.22
N GLN A 55 22.07 -20.10 -1.05
CA GLN A 55 22.82 -19.55 -2.16
C GLN A 55 22.78 -18.02 -2.15
N GLY A 56 23.96 -17.39 -2.12
CA GLY A 56 24.10 -15.93 -2.07
C GLY A 56 23.74 -15.29 -0.71
N ARG A 57 23.41 -16.08 0.32
CA ARG A 57 23.17 -15.55 1.68
C ARG A 57 24.50 -15.10 2.31
N LEU A 58 24.45 -13.96 3.01
CA LEU A 58 25.55 -13.50 3.85
C LEU A 58 25.53 -14.27 5.18
N LEU A 59 26.38 -15.31 5.30
CA LEU A 59 26.39 -16.21 6.45
C LEU A 59 27.36 -15.79 7.57
N ARG A 60 28.25 -14.83 7.30
CA ARG A 60 29.28 -14.36 8.22
C ARG A 60 29.40 -12.85 8.20
N PRO A 61 29.65 -12.21 9.36
CA PRO A 61 29.94 -10.78 9.41
C PRO A 61 31.22 -10.43 8.64
N VAL A 62 31.22 -9.27 8.00
CA VAL A 62 32.38 -8.72 7.29
C VAL A 62 32.63 -7.30 7.80
N VAL A 63 33.87 -7.02 8.23
CA VAL A 63 34.33 -5.67 8.63
C VAL A 63 35.50 -5.30 7.74
N ASP A 64 35.41 -4.14 7.07
CA ASP A 64 36.44 -3.61 6.16
C ASP A 64 36.96 -4.66 5.14
N GLY A 65 36.02 -5.46 4.59
CA GLY A 65 36.31 -6.49 3.59
C GLY A 65 36.85 -7.82 4.14
N ARG A 66 36.90 -8.00 5.47
CA ARG A 66 37.38 -9.23 6.11
C ARG A 66 36.28 -9.92 6.90
N GLU A 67 36.16 -11.23 6.74
CA GLU A 67 35.27 -12.04 7.58
C GLU A 67 35.76 -12.02 9.04
N VAL A 68 34.84 -11.82 9.98
CA VAL A 68 35.12 -11.77 11.42
C VAL A 68 34.05 -12.52 12.22
N ALA A 69 34.35 -12.82 13.49
CA ALA A 69 33.37 -13.41 14.41
C ALA A 69 32.34 -12.36 14.86
N TRP A 70 31.13 -12.82 15.23
CA TRP A 70 30.05 -11.96 15.71
C TRP A 70 30.43 -10.99 16.85
N PRO A 71 31.16 -11.41 17.91
CA PRO A 71 31.57 -10.49 18.97
C PRO A 71 32.44 -9.34 18.46
N GLN A 72 33.33 -9.61 17.50
CA GLN A 72 34.18 -8.59 16.90
C GLN A 72 33.35 -7.62 16.04
N ALA A 73 32.44 -8.13 15.19
CA ALA A 73 31.59 -7.27 14.36
C ALA A 73 30.71 -6.34 15.19
N LEU A 74 30.10 -6.86 16.27
CA LEU A 74 29.27 -6.07 17.18
C LEU A 74 30.09 -5.05 17.97
N GLY A 75 31.29 -5.44 18.43
CA GLY A 75 32.23 -4.55 19.10
C GLY A 75 32.63 -3.37 18.21
N GLU A 76 33.10 -3.65 17.00
CA GLU A 76 33.50 -2.63 16.01
C GLU A 76 32.34 -1.69 15.65
N ALA A 77 31.14 -2.22 15.37
CA ALA A 77 29.98 -1.40 15.08
C ALA A 77 29.60 -0.50 16.27
N GLY A 78 29.61 -1.04 17.49
CA GLY A 78 29.29 -0.30 18.70
C GLY A 78 30.31 0.77 19.06
N GLU A 79 31.61 0.49 18.93
CA GLU A 79 32.69 1.43 19.20
C GLU A 79 32.70 2.57 18.18
N ARG A 80 32.62 2.26 16.88
CA ARG A 80 32.59 3.30 15.83
C ARG A 80 31.38 4.21 15.97
N LEU A 81 30.19 3.65 16.22
CA LEU A 81 28.98 4.43 16.45
C LEU A 81 29.13 5.34 17.68
N ARG A 82 29.70 4.82 18.77
CA ARG A 82 29.92 5.59 20.00
C ARG A 82 30.95 6.70 19.81
N ASN A 83 32.01 6.45 19.05
CA ASN A 83 33.02 7.46 18.74
C ASN A 83 32.41 8.62 17.95
N ILE A 84 31.59 8.33 16.94
CA ILE A 84 30.85 9.36 16.18
C ILE A 84 29.95 10.18 17.11
N ILE A 85 29.19 9.52 18.00
CA ILE A 85 28.30 10.21 18.93
C ILE A 85 29.08 11.07 19.94
N ASN A 86 30.23 10.60 20.44
CA ASN A 86 31.06 11.33 21.38
C ASN A 86 31.69 12.58 20.75
N GLU A 87 32.10 12.50 19.49
CA GLU A 87 32.76 13.60 18.77
C GLU A 87 31.75 14.61 18.20
N TRP A 88 30.67 14.14 17.58
CA TRP A 88 29.74 14.97 16.79
C TRP A 88 28.34 15.07 17.39
N GLY A 89 28.08 14.38 18.49
CA GLY A 89 26.77 14.32 19.14
C GLY A 89 25.81 13.32 18.48
N PRO A 90 24.65 13.06 19.12
CA PRO A 90 23.69 12.03 18.68
C PRO A 90 23.01 12.35 17.34
N GLN A 91 23.02 13.60 16.89
CA GLN A 91 22.44 14.01 15.61
C GLN A 91 23.30 13.61 14.40
N ALA A 92 24.54 13.17 14.62
CA ALA A 92 25.44 12.72 13.56
C ALA A 92 25.18 11.29 13.08
N VAL A 93 24.29 10.55 13.75
CA VAL A 93 23.94 9.17 13.40
C VAL A 93 22.52 9.08 12.86
N ALA A 94 22.26 8.09 12.00
CA ALA A 94 20.94 7.83 11.44
C ALA A 94 20.72 6.34 11.19
N PHE A 95 19.47 5.88 11.33
CA PHE A 95 19.03 4.55 10.95
C PHE A 95 18.09 4.62 9.75
N TYR A 96 18.37 3.83 8.72
CA TYR A 96 17.47 3.62 7.58
C TYR A 96 16.94 2.19 7.61
N ALA A 97 15.71 2.05 8.10
CA ALA A 97 15.03 0.79 8.30
C ALA A 97 14.09 0.44 7.12
N SER A 98 13.25 -0.59 7.28
CA SER A 98 12.37 -1.07 6.21
C SER A 98 11.00 -1.47 6.73
N GLY A 99 9.95 -1.21 5.95
CA GLY A 99 8.61 -1.77 6.14
C GLY A 99 8.51 -3.28 5.88
N GLN A 100 9.64 -3.97 5.73
CA GLN A 100 9.76 -5.43 5.69
C GLN A 100 10.35 -6.01 6.97
N LEU A 101 10.79 -5.18 7.91
CA LEU A 101 11.20 -5.63 9.23
C LEU A 101 9.98 -6.13 10.01
N LEU A 102 10.23 -7.00 10.99
CA LEU A 102 9.22 -7.34 11.98
C LEU A 102 8.88 -6.10 12.81
N THR A 103 7.67 -6.04 13.34
CA THR A 103 7.22 -4.91 14.18
C THR A 103 8.11 -4.78 15.41
N GLU A 104 8.56 -5.91 15.97
CA GLU A 104 9.47 -6.00 17.10
C GLU A 104 10.85 -5.44 16.78
N ASP A 105 11.40 -5.76 15.60
CA ASP A 105 12.69 -5.23 15.14
C ASP A 105 12.62 -3.71 14.96
N TYR A 106 11.51 -3.25 14.37
CA TYR A 106 11.27 -1.83 14.15
C TYR A 106 11.12 -1.06 15.48
N TYR A 107 10.42 -1.66 16.44
CA TYR A 107 10.28 -1.13 17.79
C TYR A 107 11.64 -1.03 18.49
N ALA A 108 12.45 -2.09 18.42
CA ALA A 108 13.79 -2.12 19.01
C ALA A 108 14.70 -1.04 18.42
N ALA A 109 14.71 -0.89 17.09
CA ALA A 109 15.49 0.14 16.40
C ALA A 109 15.04 1.56 16.78
N ASN A 110 13.72 1.81 16.82
CA ASN A 110 13.16 3.11 17.25
C ASN A 110 13.53 3.42 18.70
N LYS A 111 13.39 2.45 19.60
CA LYS A 111 13.70 2.62 21.01
C LYS A 111 15.19 2.93 21.21
N LEU A 112 16.07 2.22 20.51
CA LEU A 112 17.51 2.50 20.51
C LEU A 112 17.79 3.94 20.05
N MET A 113 17.27 4.33 18.88
CA MET A 113 17.55 5.64 18.28
C MET A 113 16.99 6.80 19.12
N LYS A 114 15.70 6.76 19.44
CA LYS A 114 15.01 7.88 20.11
C LYS A 114 15.22 7.88 21.62
N GLY A 115 15.22 6.70 22.24
CA GLY A 115 15.24 6.56 23.69
C GLY A 115 16.64 6.51 24.31
N PHE A 116 17.62 5.91 23.63
CA PHE A 116 18.97 5.70 24.19
C PHE A 116 20.02 6.58 23.53
N ILE A 117 20.03 6.66 22.20
CA ILE A 117 20.93 7.58 21.47
C ILE A 117 20.46 9.02 21.65
N GLY A 118 19.15 9.25 21.73
CA GLY A 118 18.59 10.59 21.97
C GLY A 118 18.50 11.45 20.69
N ALA A 119 18.35 10.82 19.53
CA ALA A 119 18.11 11.50 18.26
C ALA A 119 16.92 10.88 17.51
N ALA A 120 16.36 11.62 16.57
CA ALA A 120 15.16 11.22 15.83
C ALA A 120 15.43 10.85 14.37
N ASN A 121 16.70 10.72 13.99
CA ASN A 121 17.14 10.38 12.63
C ASN A 121 16.94 8.88 12.34
N ILE A 122 15.70 8.42 12.41
CA ILE A 122 15.30 7.09 11.96
C ILE A 122 14.18 7.27 10.95
N ASP A 123 14.38 6.70 9.76
CA ASP A 123 13.36 6.67 8.71
C ASP A 123 13.38 5.31 8.01
N THR A 124 12.41 5.07 7.13
CA THR A 124 12.27 3.81 6.41
C THR A 124 12.10 4.03 4.92
N ASN A 125 12.25 2.96 4.15
CA ASN A 125 11.76 2.92 2.78
C ASN A 125 10.23 3.14 2.66
N SER A 126 9.45 2.95 3.74
CA SER A 126 8.01 3.29 3.76
C SER A 126 7.76 4.79 3.58
N ARG A 127 8.75 5.66 3.87
CA ARG A 127 8.71 7.09 3.50
C ARG A 127 8.46 7.30 2.01
N LEU A 128 9.11 6.47 1.18
CA LEU A 128 9.03 6.50 -0.29
C LEU A 128 7.70 5.92 -0.82
N CYS A 129 6.84 5.42 0.07
CA CYS A 129 5.65 4.65 -0.28
C CYS A 129 4.38 5.25 0.33
N MET A 130 4.26 5.26 1.66
CA MET A 130 2.98 5.49 2.34
C MET A 130 2.80 6.89 2.93
N SER A 131 3.86 7.71 3.00
CA SER A 131 3.80 8.99 3.72
C SER A 131 2.68 9.93 3.26
N SER A 132 2.36 9.97 1.97
CA SER A 132 1.24 10.77 1.48
C SER A 132 -0.13 10.27 1.94
N ALA A 133 -0.33 8.95 2.01
CA ALA A 133 -1.56 8.37 2.55
C ALA A 133 -1.70 8.67 4.04
N VAL A 134 -0.61 8.53 4.82
CA VAL A 134 -0.56 8.88 6.25
C VAL A 134 -0.98 10.33 6.48
N VAL A 135 -0.42 11.27 5.69
CA VAL A 135 -0.79 12.69 5.80
C VAL A 135 -2.25 12.91 5.39
N GLY A 136 -2.72 12.23 4.34
CA GLY A 136 -4.11 12.28 3.88
C GLY A 136 -5.10 11.87 4.98
N TYR A 137 -4.87 10.71 5.60
CA TYR A 137 -5.69 10.21 6.70
C TYR A 137 -5.61 11.08 7.94
N LYS A 138 -4.42 11.50 8.38
CA LYS A 138 -4.29 12.41 9.54
C LYS A 138 -5.01 13.73 9.35
N ARG A 139 -4.94 14.33 8.14
CA ARG A 139 -5.67 15.57 7.84
C ARG A 139 -7.19 15.38 7.87
N ALA A 140 -7.68 14.22 7.44
CA ALA A 140 -9.11 13.94 7.35
C ALA A 140 -9.72 13.44 8.66
N PHE A 141 -9.01 12.57 9.38
CA PHE A 141 -9.53 11.79 10.51
C PHE A 141 -8.81 12.06 11.83
N GLY A 142 -7.72 12.84 11.82
CA GLY A 142 -6.89 13.10 13.00
C GLY A 142 -5.86 12.00 13.32
N GLU A 143 -5.99 10.83 12.69
CA GLU A 143 -5.13 9.67 12.89
C GLU A 143 -4.87 8.93 11.56
N ASP A 144 -3.81 8.14 11.51
CA ASP A 144 -3.53 7.25 10.39
C ASP A 144 -4.38 5.98 10.48
N VAL A 145 -5.63 6.07 10.01
CA VAL A 145 -6.60 4.97 10.04
C VAL A 145 -7.06 4.69 8.62
N VAL A 146 -6.91 3.42 8.21
CA VAL A 146 -7.51 2.90 6.98
C VAL A 146 -8.95 2.45 7.30
N PRO A 147 -9.99 3.11 6.78
CA PRO A 147 -11.37 2.89 7.21
C PRO A 147 -12.05 1.70 6.52
N CYS A 148 -11.32 0.91 5.73
CA CYS A 148 -11.84 -0.16 4.89
C CYS A 148 -11.06 -1.45 5.09
N SER A 149 -11.70 -2.56 4.72
CA SER A 149 -11.17 -3.92 4.72
C SER A 149 -11.26 -4.53 3.32
N TYR A 150 -10.67 -5.71 3.13
CA TYR A 150 -10.79 -6.44 1.87
C TYR A 150 -12.22 -6.92 1.58
N GLU A 151 -13.06 -7.11 2.61
CA GLU A 151 -14.46 -7.46 2.44
C GLU A 151 -15.26 -6.30 1.85
N ASP A 152 -14.89 -5.05 2.12
CA ASP A 152 -15.54 -3.88 1.52
C ASP A 152 -15.35 -3.85 0.00
N VAL A 153 -14.20 -4.30 -0.51
CA VAL A 153 -13.94 -4.42 -1.95
C VAL A 153 -14.93 -5.39 -2.61
N GLU A 154 -15.23 -6.49 -1.94
CA GLU A 154 -16.15 -7.52 -2.44
C GLU A 154 -17.62 -7.09 -2.34
N ASN A 155 -17.92 -6.21 -1.38
CA ASN A 155 -19.27 -5.74 -1.07
C ASN A 155 -19.55 -4.31 -1.59
N SER A 156 -18.87 -3.86 -2.63
CA SER A 156 -19.11 -2.54 -3.24
C SER A 156 -19.97 -2.63 -4.50
N ASP A 157 -20.73 -1.58 -4.81
CA ASP A 157 -21.44 -1.47 -6.10
C ASP A 157 -20.56 -0.80 -7.16
N LEU A 158 -19.68 0.12 -6.72
CA LEU A 158 -18.64 0.75 -7.53
C LEU A 158 -17.26 0.58 -6.86
N VAL A 159 -16.31 0.03 -7.61
CA VAL A 159 -14.90 -0.07 -7.21
C VAL A 159 -14.07 0.81 -8.13
N VAL A 160 -13.40 1.81 -7.56
CA VAL A 160 -12.53 2.73 -8.29
C VAL A 160 -11.08 2.41 -7.96
N LEU A 161 -10.24 2.07 -8.95
CA LEU A 161 -8.80 1.88 -8.77
C LEU A 161 -8.04 3.06 -9.37
N VAL A 162 -7.36 3.84 -8.54
CA VAL A 162 -6.66 5.07 -8.96
C VAL A 162 -5.16 4.92 -8.79
N GLY A 163 -4.41 5.03 -9.90
CA GLY A 163 -2.97 4.86 -9.90
C GLY A 163 -2.55 3.52 -9.26
N SER A 164 -3.27 2.44 -9.58
CA SER A 164 -3.14 1.13 -8.97
C SER A 164 -3.17 0.00 -10.00
N ASN A 165 -2.01 -0.59 -10.26
CA ASN A 165 -1.89 -1.83 -11.04
C ASN A 165 -2.08 -3.07 -10.14
N ALA A 166 -3.24 -3.17 -9.49
CA ALA A 166 -3.55 -4.20 -8.50
C ALA A 166 -3.37 -5.63 -9.03
N ALA A 167 -3.59 -5.89 -10.33
CA ALA A 167 -3.37 -7.20 -10.95
C ALA A 167 -1.94 -7.72 -10.74
N TRP A 168 -0.94 -6.82 -10.70
CA TRP A 168 0.47 -7.15 -10.50
C TRP A 168 0.98 -6.87 -9.08
N THR A 169 0.52 -5.78 -8.48
CA THR A 169 1.07 -5.29 -7.20
C THR A 169 0.33 -5.85 -5.99
N HIS A 170 -0.96 -6.20 -6.13
CA HIS A 170 -1.79 -6.80 -5.08
C HIS A 170 -2.62 -7.98 -5.63
N PRO A 171 -1.98 -9.03 -6.23
CA PRO A 171 -2.69 -9.95 -7.12
C PRO A 171 -3.82 -10.72 -6.44
N VAL A 172 -3.66 -11.09 -5.16
CA VAL A 172 -4.70 -11.83 -4.43
C VAL A 172 -5.91 -10.94 -4.12
N LEU A 173 -5.71 -9.67 -3.79
CA LEU A 173 -6.82 -8.72 -3.63
C LEU A 173 -7.51 -8.46 -4.99
N TYR A 174 -6.74 -8.34 -6.07
CA TYR A 174 -7.31 -8.24 -7.41
C TYR A 174 -8.13 -9.48 -7.79
N GLN A 175 -7.64 -10.69 -7.50
CA GLN A 175 -8.41 -11.93 -7.71
C GLN A 175 -9.71 -11.97 -6.90
N ARG A 176 -9.72 -11.43 -5.68
CA ARG A 176 -10.94 -11.26 -4.88
C ARG A 176 -11.93 -10.34 -5.59
N LEU A 177 -11.46 -9.19 -6.10
CA LEU A 177 -12.29 -8.27 -6.89
C LEU A 177 -12.83 -8.93 -8.18
N VAL A 178 -11.99 -9.66 -8.92
CA VAL A 178 -12.41 -10.41 -10.12
C VAL A 178 -13.54 -11.38 -9.78
N GLN A 179 -13.39 -12.15 -8.70
CA GLN A 179 -14.42 -13.09 -8.25
C GLN A 179 -15.69 -12.36 -7.79
N ALA A 180 -15.56 -11.24 -7.08
CA ALA A 180 -16.69 -10.45 -6.62
C ALA A 180 -17.50 -9.89 -7.80
N LYS A 181 -16.82 -9.37 -8.83
CA LYS A 181 -17.47 -8.91 -10.07
C LYS A 181 -18.09 -10.06 -10.86
N HIS A 182 -17.46 -11.24 -10.89
CA HIS A 182 -18.07 -12.42 -11.51
C HIS A 182 -19.37 -12.83 -10.79
N ASN A 183 -19.36 -12.81 -9.45
CA ASN A 183 -20.54 -13.14 -8.62
C ASN A 183 -21.62 -12.06 -8.69
N ASN A 184 -21.24 -10.80 -8.88
CA ASN A 184 -22.14 -9.67 -9.05
C ASN A 184 -21.81 -8.91 -10.35
N PRO A 185 -22.36 -9.32 -11.52
CA PRO A 185 -22.12 -8.66 -12.80
C PRO A 185 -22.58 -7.20 -12.87
N GLN A 186 -23.38 -6.72 -11.89
CA GLN A 186 -23.80 -5.33 -11.80
C GLN A 186 -22.73 -4.43 -11.15
N MET A 187 -21.74 -5.00 -10.45
CA MET A 187 -20.62 -4.26 -9.88
C MET A 187 -19.87 -3.54 -11.00
N LYS A 188 -19.70 -2.22 -10.84
CA LYS A 188 -18.90 -1.40 -11.73
C LYS A 188 -17.47 -1.27 -11.23
N VAL A 189 -16.52 -1.37 -12.15
CA VAL A 189 -15.09 -1.19 -11.90
C VAL A 189 -14.58 -0.07 -12.80
N VAL A 190 -14.06 0.98 -12.18
CA VAL A 190 -13.43 2.10 -12.88
C VAL A 190 -11.94 2.05 -12.59
N VAL A 191 -11.11 2.10 -13.62
CA VAL A 191 -9.66 2.24 -13.48
C VAL A 191 -9.26 3.64 -13.93
N ILE A 192 -8.54 4.35 -13.08
CA ILE A 192 -8.05 5.71 -13.32
C ILE A 192 -6.52 5.63 -13.28
N ASP A 193 -5.90 5.52 -14.45
CA ASP A 193 -4.46 5.34 -14.59
C ASP A 193 -4.05 5.84 -16.00
N PRO A 194 -3.03 6.71 -16.15
CA PRO A 194 -2.54 7.10 -17.46
C PRO A 194 -2.15 5.91 -18.37
N ARG A 195 -1.84 4.76 -17.76
CA ARG A 195 -1.47 3.53 -18.46
C ARG A 195 -2.63 2.55 -18.43
N LYS A 196 -2.87 1.91 -19.58
CA LYS A 196 -3.70 0.70 -19.63
C LYS A 196 -2.88 -0.48 -19.10
N THR A 197 -3.31 -1.08 -17.99
CA THR A 197 -2.64 -2.22 -17.33
C THR A 197 -3.56 -3.43 -17.30
N ALA A 198 -3.06 -4.59 -16.87
CA ALA A 198 -3.89 -5.79 -16.68
C ALA A 198 -5.05 -5.58 -15.69
N THR A 199 -4.95 -4.61 -14.77
CA THR A 199 -6.09 -4.22 -13.93
C THR A 199 -7.30 -3.80 -14.77
N CYS A 200 -7.08 -3.20 -15.95
CA CYS A 200 -8.15 -2.76 -16.86
C CYS A 200 -8.93 -3.93 -17.49
N ASP A 201 -8.48 -5.18 -17.39
CA ASP A 201 -9.14 -6.34 -18.02
C ASP A 201 -10.55 -6.58 -17.46
N ILE A 202 -10.82 -6.12 -16.23
CA ILE A 202 -12.16 -6.17 -15.62
C ILE A 202 -12.85 -4.79 -15.54
N ALA A 203 -12.25 -3.73 -16.07
CA ALA A 203 -12.79 -2.38 -15.96
C ALA A 203 -13.98 -2.18 -16.90
N ASP A 204 -15.05 -1.55 -16.41
CA ASP A 204 -16.14 -1.04 -17.24
C ASP A 204 -15.80 0.33 -17.84
N LEU A 205 -14.92 1.07 -17.18
CA LEU A 205 -14.42 2.37 -17.64
C LEU A 205 -12.94 2.52 -17.26
N HIS A 206 -12.12 2.93 -18.22
CA HIS A 206 -10.72 3.27 -18.00
C HIS A 206 -10.50 4.75 -18.34
N LEU A 207 -10.16 5.56 -17.34
CA LEU A 207 -9.84 6.97 -17.50
C LEU A 207 -8.32 7.14 -17.60
N ALA A 208 -7.81 7.27 -18.83
CA ALA A 208 -6.39 7.47 -19.13
C ALA A 208 -5.99 8.95 -19.01
N LEU A 209 -6.13 9.52 -17.81
CA LEU A 209 -5.88 10.94 -17.58
C LEU A 209 -4.41 11.35 -17.79
N ARG A 210 -4.19 12.65 -17.98
CA ARG A 210 -2.89 13.29 -17.96
C ARG A 210 -2.19 13.07 -16.61
N PRO A 211 -0.96 12.53 -16.56
CA PRO A 211 -0.26 12.28 -15.30
C PRO A 211 -0.27 13.50 -14.35
N GLY A 212 -0.72 13.28 -13.12
CA GLY A 212 -0.78 14.33 -12.10
C GLY A 212 -2.10 15.10 -12.03
N SER A 213 -3.04 14.89 -12.96
CA SER A 213 -4.32 15.62 -12.98
C SER A 213 -5.41 14.98 -12.12
N ASP A 214 -5.15 13.85 -11.45
CA ASP A 214 -6.11 13.05 -10.69
C ASP A 214 -6.85 13.87 -9.61
N ALA A 215 -6.14 14.76 -8.91
CA ALA A 215 -6.78 15.66 -7.94
C ALA A 215 -7.87 16.53 -8.58
N GLY A 216 -7.66 16.99 -9.82
CA GLY A 216 -8.64 17.81 -10.55
C GLY A 216 -9.91 17.04 -10.90
N LEU A 217 -9.81 15.73 -11.15
CA LEU A 217 -10.96 14.85 -11.35
C LEU A 217 -11.76 14.71 -10.05
N PHE A 218 -11.11 14.41 -8.92
CA PHE A 218 -11.83 14.26 -7.65
C PHE A 218 -12.36 15.58 -7.08
N VAL A 219 -11.66 16.70 -7.27
CA VAL A 219 -12.15 18.04 -6.88
C VAL A 219 -13.37 18.45 -7.72
N GLY A 220 -13.45 18.04 -8.99
CA GLY A 220 -14.64 18.24 -9.80
C GLY A 220 -15.83 17.43 -9.32
N LEU A 221 -15.61 16.16 -9.00
CA LEU A 221 -16.65 15.32 -8.40
C LEU A 221 -17.14 15.92 -7.07
N LEU A 222 -16.24 16.42 -6.23
CA LEU A 222 -16.59 17.10 -4.98
C LEU A 222 -17.44 18.34 -5.24
N ASN A 223 -17.09 19.16 -6.23
CA ASN A 223 -17.87 20.34 -6.62
C ASN A 223 -19.29 19.95 -7.02
N LEU A 224 -19.43 18.91 -7.86
CA LEU A 224 -20.73 18.40 -8.28
C LEU A 224 -21.57 17.89 -7.10
N ILE A 225 -20.99 17.10 -6.19
CA ILE A 225 -21.66 16.61 -4.97
C ILE A 225 -22.15 17.77 -4.10
N GLN A 226 -21.37 18.85 -4.00
CA GLN A 226 -21.69 20.03 -3.22
C GLN A 226 -22.63 21.02 -3.94
N GLY A 227 -23.06 20.73 -5.18
CA GLY A 227 -23.88 21.63 -5.99
C GLY A 227 -23.15 22.92 -6.41
N ARG A 228 -21.82 22.90 -6.50
CA ARG A 228 -20.97 24.03 -6.89
C ARG A 228 -20.62 24.00 -8.38
N GLY A 229 -20.66 25.17 -9.02
CA GLY A 229 -20.34 25.35 -10.44
C GLY A 229 -18.89 25.79 -10.74
N GLU A 230 -17.99 25.78 -9.76
CA GLU A 230 -16.65 26.39 -9.86
C GLU A 230 -15.65 25.55 -10.69
N TRP A 231 -15.89 24.23 -10.75
CA TRP A 231 -15.06 23.26 -11.48
C TRP A 231 -15.92 22.33 -12.36
N PRO A 232 -16.58 22.87 -13.41
CA PRO A 232 -17.53 22.12 -14.23
C PRO A 232 -16.84 21.07 -15.12
N ILE A 233 -17.60 20.09 -15.60
CA ILE A 233 -17.08 18.95 -16.38
C ILE A 233 -16.18 19.37 -17.57
N PRO A 234 -16.52 20.38 -18.40
CA PRO A 234 -15.63 20.80 -19.49
C PRO A 234 -14.27 21.31 -19.01
N ARG A 235 -14.20 21.92 -17.82
CA ARG A 235 -12.95 22.37 -17.20
C ARG A 235 -12.15 21.19 -16.65
N VAL A 236 -12.82 20.22 -16.02
CA VAL A 236 -12.20 18.96 -15.58
C VAL A 236 -11.61 18.23 -16.78
N ALA A 237 -12.37 18.09 -17.87
CA ALA A 237 -11.99 17.44 -19.11
C ALA A 237 -10.70 18.04 -19.68
N ALA A 238 -10.67 19.37 -19.85
CA ALA A 238 -9.47 20.08 -20.31
C ALA A 238 -8.28 19.92 -19.35
N PHE A 239 -8.50 19.89 -18.04
CA PHE A 239 -7.43 19.72 -17.06
C PHE A 239 -6.90 18.28 -17.00
N CYS A 240 -7.76 17.28 -17.20
CA CYS A 240 -7.38 15.87 -17.12
C CYS A 240 -7.00 15.28 -18.47
N ASP A 241 -7.18 16.02 -19.57
CA ASP A 241 -7.06 15.51 -20.93
C ASP A 241 -7.95 14.27 -21.15
N LEU A 242 -9.22 14.39 -20.74
CA LEU A 242 -10.22 13.34 -20.81
C LEU A 242 -11.49 13.81 -21.55
N PRO A 243 -12.20 12.92 -22.24
CA PRO A 243 -13.53 13.21 -22.78
C PRO A 243 -14.54 13.58 -21.68
N SER A 244 -15.43 14.53 -21.97
CA SER A 244 -16.42 15.03 -20.99
C SER A 244 -17.50 13.99 -20.67
N ASP A 245 -17.84 13.12 -21.62
CA ASP A 245 -18.79 12.01 -21.47
C ASP A 245 -18.24 10.91 -20.56
N GLU A 246 -16.95 10.58 -20.66
CA GLU A 246 -16.30 9.66 -19.73
C GLU A 246 -16.29 10.19 -18.29
N ILE A 247 -16.00 11.49 -18.11
CA ILE A 247 -16.07 12.15 -16.79
C ILE A 247 -17.50 12.14 -16.26
N SER A 248 -18.49 12.48 -17.10
CA SER A 248 -19.91 12.47 -16.72
C SER A 248 -20.32 11.06 -16.27
N THR A 249 -19.93 10.04 -17.02
CA THR A 249 -20.19 8.63 -16.70
C THR A 249 -19.60 8.24 -15.35
N PHE A 250 -18.32 8.57 -15.10
CA PHE A 250 -17.69 8.29 -13.81
C PHE A 250 -18.37 9.02 -12.64
N TYR A 251 -18.68 10.30 -12.81
CA TYR A 251 -19.34 11.10 -11.78
C TYR A 251 -20.74 10.56 -11.46
N ASP A 252 -21.52 10.25 -12.49
CA ASP A 252 -22.85 9.67 -12.34
C ASP A 252 -22.76 8.34 -11.59
N TRP A 253 -21.90 7.42 -12.02
CA TRP A 253 -21.71 6.13 -11.33
C TRP A 253 -21.31 6.32 -9.86
N PHE A 254 -20.38 7.25 -9.57
CA PHE A 254 -19.98 7.50 -8.19
C PHE A 254 -21.09 8.09 -7.35
N ILE A 255 -21.88 9.03 -7.88
CA ILE A 255 -22.99 9.65 -7.17
C ILE A 255 -24.10 8.63 -6.90
N THR A 256 -24.51 7.88 -7.92
CA THR A 256 -25.67 6.98 -7.85
C THR A 256 -25.39 5.64 -7.17
N ALA A 257 -24.15 5.16 -7.15
CA ALA A 257 -23.81 3.91 -6.49
C ALA A 257 -24.15 3.95 -4.99
N PRO A 258 -24.93 3.01 -4.44
CA PRO A 258 -25.22 2.98 -3.00
C PRO A 258 -23.97 2.75 -2.14
N ARG A 259 -23.03 1.96 -2.65
CA ARG A 259 -21.73 1.64 -2.04
C ARG A 259 -20.60 1.89 -3.04
N ALA A 260 -19.63 2.70 -2.66
CA ALA A 260 -18.44 2.93 -3.48
C ALA A 260 -17.16 2.91 -2.65
N ILE A 261 -16.14 2.26 -3.18
CA ILE A 261 -14.80 2.18 -2.59
C ILE A 261 -13.76 2.67 -3.59
N THR A 262 -12.80 3.47 -3.14
CA THR A 262 -11.70 3.95 -3.98
C THR A 262 -10.36 3.41 -3.47
N LEU A 263 -9.74 2.52 -4.24
CA LEU A 263 -8.45 1.92 -3.95
C LEU A 263 -7.35 2.73 -4.65
N TYR A 264 -6.28 3.08 -3.93
CA TYR A 264 -5.16 3.83 -4.52
C TYR A 264 -3.79 3.35 -4.02
N THR A 265 -2.75 3.50 -4.85
CA THR A 265 -1.37 3.12 -4.52
C THR A 265 -0.37 4.23 -4.92
N MET A 266 0.75 3.87 -5.55
CA MET A 266 1.88 4.75 -5.81
C MET A 266 1.63 5.77 -6.90
N GLY A 267 0.68 5.54 -7.82
CA GLY A 267 0.29 6.58 -8.78
C GLY A 267 -0.31 7.83 -8.10
N ILE A 268 -0.81 7.68 -6.87
CA ILE A 268 -1.26 8.77 -6.02
C ILE A 268 -0.16 9.20 -5.05
N ASN A 269 0.40 8.26 -4.29
CA ASN A 269 1.31 8.59 -3.18
C ASN A 269 2.67 9.12 -3.64
N GLN A 270 3.24 8.60 -4.74
CA GLN A 270 4.56 9.02 -5.23
C GLN A 270 4.44 10.25 -6.13
N SER A 271 4.05 11.37 -5.51
CA SER A 271 3.77 12.63 -6.17
C SER A 271 4.18 13.80 -5.27
N SER A 272 4.65 14.89 -5.87
CA SER A 272 4.93 16.15 -5.15
C SER A 272 3.68 16.73 -4.46
N THR A 273 2.50 16.36 -4.94
CA THR A 273 1.18 16.72 -4.39
C THR A 273 0.42 15.51 -3.83
N GLY A 274 1.12 14.40 -3.50
CA GLY A 274 0.49 13.13 -3.14
C GLY A 274 -0.50 13.23 -1.98
N SER A 275 -0.15 13.99 -0.94
CA SER A 275 -1.03 14.19 0.22
C SER A 275 -2.35 14.88 -0.16
N ASP A 276 -2.29 15.87 -1.06
CA ASP A 276 -3.48 16.62 -1.50
C ASP A 276 -4.36 15.75 -2.43
N LYS A 277 -3.75 14.89 -3.24
CA LYS A 277 -4.48 13.87 -4.02
C LYS A 277 -5.21 12.87 -3.12
N CYS A 278 -4.55 12.37 -2.06
CA CYS A 278 -5.19 11.52 -1.06
C CYS A 278 -6.40 12.24 -0.43
N ASN A 279 -6.24 13.52 -0.03
CA ASN A 279 -7.35 14.29 0.52
C ASN A 279 -8.47 14.51 -0.50
N ALA A 280 -8.18 14.75 -1.78
CA ALA A 280 -9.21 14.89 -2.82
C ALA A 280 -10.08 13.62 -2.93
N ILE A 281 -9.46 12.43 -2.89
CA ILE A 281 -10.16 11.14 -2.85
C ILE A 281 -10.99 11.00 -1.56
N ILE A 282 -10.41 11.29 -0.40
CA ILE A 282 -11.12 11.16 0.88
C ILE A 282 -12.33 12.11 0.94
N ASN A 283 -12.17 13.34 0.44
CA ASN A 283 -13.21 14.37 0.50
C ASN A 283 -14.48 13.98 -0.28
N VAL A 284 -14.36 13.28 -1.41
CA VAL A 284 -15.56 12.85 -2.16
C VAL A 284 -16.35 11.79 -1.39
N HIS A 285 -15.68 10.87 -0.69
CA HIS A 285 -16.33 9.87 0.16
C HIS A 285 -17.04 10.51 1.35
N LEU A 286 -16.39 11.48 2.00
CA LEU A 286 -16.98 12.23 3.11
C LEU A 286 -18.19 13.04 2.64
N ALA A 287 -18.06 13.81 1.56
CA ALA A 287 -19.12 14.65 1.02
C ALA A 287 -20.33 13.84 0.53
N SER A 288 -20.11 12.64 -0.03
CA SER A 288 -21.20 11.80 -0.52
C SER A 288 -21.79 10.86 0.54
N GLY A 289 -21.31 10.89 1.79
CA GLY A 289 -21.72 9.95 2.83
C GLY A 289 -21.35 8.49 2.55
N LYS A 290 -20.38 8.25 1.66
CA LYS A 290 -19.88 6.92 1.28
C LYS A 290 -18.63 6.59 2.10
N PHE A 291 -18.79 6.61 3.41
CA PHE A 291 -17.75 6.38 4.42
C PHE A 291 -18.36 5.68 5.64
N ASN A 292 -17.55 4.91 6.38
CA ASN A 292 -17.95 4.20 7.61
C ASN A 292 -19.19 3.29 7.43
N ARG A 293 -19.28 2.64 6.27
CA ARG A 293 -20.35 1.70 5.90
C ARG A 293 -19.73 0.54 5.12
N PRO A 294 -20.28 -0.69 5.22
CA PRO A 294 -19.81 -1.81 4.41
C PRO A 294 -19.82 -1.49 2.92
N GLY A 295 -18.69 -1.72 2.24
CA GLY A 295 -18.49 -1.40 0.82
C GLY A 295 -18.23 0.08 0.51
N CYS A 296 -17.91 0.89 1.52
CA CYS A 296 -17.75 2.33 1.35
C CYS A 296 -16.45 2.86 1.95
N GLY A 297 -15.65 3.56 1.12
CA GLY A 297 -14.62 4.46 1.64
C GLY A 297 -13.35 4.58 0.81
N PRO A 298 -12.44 5.48 1.23
CA PRO A 298 -11.12 5.63 0.64
C PRO A 298 -10.16 4.56 1.21
N PHE A 299 -9.67 3.68 0.36
CA PHE A 299 -8.83 2.54 0.74
C PHE A 299 -7.42 2.65 0.16
N SER A 300 -6.49 3.25 0.89
CA SER A 300 -5.07 3.24 0.53
C SER A 300 -4.52 1.81 0.62
N LEU A 301 -4.00 1.28 -0.48
CA LEU A 301 -3.36 -0.03 -0.51
C LEU A 301 -1.87 0.10 -0.18
N THR A 302 -1.44 -0.59 0.87
CA THR A 302 -0.05 -0.59 1.32
C THR A 302 0.83 -1.54 0.50
N GLY A 303 1.96 -1.06 0.01
CA GLY A 303 2.84 -1.84 -0.85
C GLY A 303 3.64 -2.93 -0.13
N GLN A 304 4.20 -2.62 1.04
CA GLN A 304 5.11 -3.49 1.80
C GLN A 304 4.38 -4.33 2.85
N PRO A 305 4.93 -5.48 3.28
CA PRO A 305 4.19 -6.44 4.10
C PRO A 305 3.96 -5.95 5.53
N ASN A 306 4.79 -5.04 6.03
CA ASN A 306 4.69 -4.49 7.38
C ASN A 306 4.91 -2.97 7.43
N ALA A 307 4.67 -2.23 6.34
CA ALA A 307 4.78 -0.76 6.39
C ALA A 307 3.73 -0.12 7.31
N MET A 308 2.62 -0.81 7.60
CA MET A 308 1.60 -0.35 8.56
C MET A 308 1.98 -0.64 10.02
N GLY A 309 2.84 -1.64 10.28
CA GLY A 309 3.33 -1.93 11.62
C GLY A 309 4.57 -1.11 12.01
N ALA A 310 5.13 -0.36 11.05
CA ALA A 310 6.28 0.52 11.19
C ALA A 310 5.89 1.99 11.45
#